data_AF-A0A1F0BGU5-F1
#
_entry.id   AF-A0A1F0BGU5-F1
#
_cell.length_a   1.000
_cell.length_b   1.000
_cell.length_c   1.000
_cell.angle_alpha   90.00
_cell.angle_beta   90.00
_cell.angle_gamma   90.00
#
_symmetry.space_group_name_H-M   'P 1'
#
loop_
_entity.id
_entity.type
_entity.pdbx_description
1 polymer ?
#
loop_
_entity_poly.entity_id
_entity_poly.type
_entity_poly.pdbx_seq_one_letter_code
_entity_poly.pdbx_strand_id
1 'polypeptide(L)'
;MILMKLASILLLVLTLALAIILSRLFKLKKRGINAADLAFPFLIFEYYLITAKMFTHNQLPVLGTALSILAIVLVFFFLNKKRSFYYPKFIKFFWRAGFLLTLLIYIIMIVQIFVMK
;
A
#
# COMPACT_ATOMS: atom_id res chain seq x y z
N MET A 1 4.52 -17.26 17.13
CA MET A 1 3.95 -15.89 17.20
C MET A 1 4.99 -14.78 17.19
N ILE A 2 6.03 -14.83 18.05
CA ILE A 2 7.06 -13.78 18.12
C ILE A 2 7.76 -13.54 16.75
N LEU A 3 8.05 -14.63 16.02
CA LEU A 3 8.69 -14.56 14.71
C LEU A 3 7.85 -13.77 13.70
N MET A 4 6.54 -14.00 13.66
CA MET A 4 5.64 -13.31 12.73
C MET A 4 5.43 -11.85 13.13
N LYS A 5 5.38 -11.55 14.44
CA LYS A 5 5.38 -10.18 14.97
C LYS A 5 6.61 -9.41 14.46
N LEU A 6 7.80 -9.97 14.65
CA LEU A 6 9.06 -9.37 14.18
C LEU A 6 9.12 -9.30 12.65
N ALA A 7 8.73 -10.36 11.95
CA ALA A 7 8.72 -10.40 10.49
C ALA A 7 7.81 -9.32 9.89
N SER A 8 6.64 -9.06 10.49
CA SER A 8 5.71 -8.03 9.99
C SER A 8 6.31 -6.62 10.04
N ILE A 9 7.05 -6.29 11.10
CA ILE A 9 7.75 -5.00 11.22
C ILE A 9 8.96 -4.97 10.27
N LEU A 10 9.74 -6.05 10.25
CA LEU A 10 10.94 -6.14 9.43
C LEU A 10 10.62 -6.03 7.93
N LEU A 11 9.56 -6.72 7.48
CA LEU A 11 9.07 -6.65 6.11
C LEU A 11 8.75 -5.21 5.75
N LEU A 12 7.89 -4.53 6.52
CA LEU A 12 7.53 -3.12 6.28
C LEU A 12 8.76 -2.22 6.09
N VAL A 13 9.74 -2.31 7.01
CA VAL A 13 10.96 -1.49 6.93
C VAL A 13 11.78 -1.86 5.69
N LEU A 14 11.90 -3.16 5.41
CA LEU A 14 12.65 -3.66 4.26
C LEU A 14 12.01 -3.25 2.93
N THR A 15 10.68 -3.32 2.79
CA THR A 15 9.97 -2.89 1.57
C THR A 15 10.22 -1.42 1.28
N LEU A 16 10.12 -0.58 2.32
CA LEU A 16 10.34 0.86 2.19
C LEU A 16 11.80 1.15 1.82
N ALA A 17 12.75 0.50 2.48
CA ALA A 17 14.18 0.63 2.18
C ALA A 17 14.51 0.18 0.76
N LEU A 18 14.05 -1.01 0.35
CA LEU A 18 14.24 -1.55 -0.99
C LEU A 18 13.61 -0.64 -2.04
N ALA A 19 12.39 -0.14 -1.82
CA ALA A 19 11.74 0.76 -2.75
C ALA A 19 12.54 2.05 -2.96
N ILE A 20 13.11 2.61 -1.89
CA ILE A 20 14.00 3.78 -1.96
C ILE A 20 15.28 3.43 -2.74
N ILE A 21 15.95 2.34 -2.39
CA ILE A 21 17.21 1.91 -3.02
C ILE A 21 17.00 1.64 -4.52
N LEU A 22 16.00 0.85 -4.89
CA LEU A 22 15.67 0.56 -6.28
C LEU A 22 15.30 1.84 -7.05
N SER A 23 14.52 2.74 -6.43
CA SER A 23 14.17 4.00 -7.08
C SER A 23 15.38 4.87 -7.42
N ARG A 24 16.42 4.82 -6.59
CA ARG A 24 17.69 5.52 -6.82
C ARG A 24 18.56 4.79 -7.85
N LEU A 25 18.74 3.47 -7.71
CA LEU A 25 19.54 2.64 -8.61
C LEU A 25 19.09 2.77 -10.07
N PHE A 26 17.79 2.62 -10.31
CA PHE A 26 17.22 2.69 -11.66
C PHE A 26 16.89 4.11 -12.12
N LYS A 27 17.23 5.14 -11.34
CA LYS A 27 16.91 6.55 -11.61
C LYS A 27 15.42 6.76 -11.96
N LEU A 28 14.52 6.02 -11.30
CA LEU A 28 13.07 5.99 -11.61
C LEU A 28 12.40 7.36 -11.50
N LYS A 29 12.98 8.26 -10.69
CA LYS A 29 12.57 9.66 -10.59
C LYS A 29 12.63 10.40 -11.94
N LYS A 30 13.58 10.06 -12.83
CA LYS A 30 13.66 10.61 -14.20
C LYS A 30 12.52 10.14 -15.11
N ARG A 31 11.91 8.99 -14.80
CA ARG A 31 10.74 8.43 -15.49
C ARG A 31 9.42 8.81 -14.81
N GLY A 32 9.47 9.66 -13.78
CA GLY A 32 8.30 10.14 -13.05
C GLY A 32 7.65 9.11 -12.11
N ILE A 33 8.35 8.01 -11.81
CA ILE A 33 7.96 6.95 -10.87
C ILE A 33 8.70 7.20 -9.55
N ASN A 34 7.97 7.27 -8.45
CA ASN A 34 8.53 7.46 -7.11
C ASN A 34 8.72 6.12 -6.38
N ALA A 35 9.51 6.14 -5.30
CA ALA A 35 9.67 4.98 -4.42
C ALA A 35 8.32 4.46 -3.89
N ALA A 36 7.39 5.36 -3.55
CA ALA A 36 6.03 5.01 -3.14
C ALA A 36 5.29 4.18 -4.21
N ASP A 37 5.51 4.49 -5.49
CA ASP A 37 4.84 3.80 -6.58
C ASP A 37 5.35 2.36 -6.75
N LEU A 38 6.62 2.14 -6.39
CA LEU A 38 7.23 0.81 -6.36
C LEU A 38 6.83 0.04 -5.11
N ALA A 39 6.82 0.68 -3.94
CA ALA A 39 6.50 0.04 -2.66
C ALA A 39 5.04 -0.45 -2.59
N PHE A 40 4.12 0.25 -3.25
CA PHE A 40 2.70 -0.06 -3.21
C PHE A 40 2.34 -1.53 -3.52
N PRO A 41 2.70 -2.10 -4.70
CA PRO A 41 2.39 -3.50 -5.00
C PRO A 41 3.07 -4.48 -4.04
N PHE A 42 4.29 -4.19 -3.58
CA PHE A 42 4.96 -5.05 -2.60
C PHE A 42 4.24 -5.05 -1.25
N LEU A 43 3.77 -3.90 -0.77
CA LEU A 43 3.00 -3.82 0.47
C LEU A 43 1.69 -4.61 0.40
N ILE A 44 0.99 -4.60 -0.74
CA ILE A 44 -0.22 -5.41 -0.94
C ILE A 44 0.12 -6.90 -0.86
N PHE A 45 1.20 -7.32 -1.52
CA PHE A 45 1.64 -8.71 -1.52
C PHE A 45 2.07 -9.19 -0.13
N GLU A 46 2.82 -8.36 0.59
CA GLU A 46 3.22 -8.67 1.96
C GLU A 46 2.02 -8.74 2.91
N TYR A 47 1.08 -7.79 2.77
CA TYR A 47 -0.17 -7.80 3.54
C TYR A 47 -0.94 -9.12 3.33
N TYR A 48 -1.07 -9.55 2.08
CA TYR A 48 -1.66 -10.85 1.74
C TYR A 48 -0.95 -12.02 2.45
N LEU A 49 0.38 -12.08 2.36
CA LEU A 49 1.16 -13.18 2.93
C LEU A 49 1.07 -13.24 4.46
N ILE A 50 1.12 -12.10 5.14
CA ILE A 50 1.06 -12.04 6.60
C ILE A 50 -0.34 -12.38 7.07
N THR A 51 -1.37 -11.80 6.44
CA THR A 51 -2.76 -12.01 6.88
C THR A 51 -3.22 -13.45 6.67
N ALA A 52 -2.82 -14.09 5.57
CA ALA A 52 -3.08 -15.50 5.32
C ALA A 52 -2.44 -16.45 6.36
N LYS A 53 -1.38 -16.02 7.05
CA LYS A 53 -0.69 -16.82 8.07
C LYS A 53 -1.12 -16.51 9.50
N MET A 54 -1.56 -15.28 9.78
CA MET A 54 -1.84 -14.81 11.14
C MET A 54 -3.31 -14.78 11.51
N PHE A 55 -4.21 -14.71 10.53
CA PHE A 55 -5.65 -14.68 10.75
C PHE A 55 -6.31 -15.92 10.17
N THR A 56 -7.43 -16.33 10.75
CA THR A 56 -8.24 -17.47 10.26
C THR A 56 -8.79 -17.22 8.86
N HIS A 57 -9.14 -15.96 8.58
CA HIS A 57 -9.55 -15.50 7.26
C HIS A 57 -8.59 -14.42 6.77
N ASN A 58 -8.19 -14.56 5.51
CA ASN A 58 -7.36 -13.57 4.84
C ASN A 58 -8.07 -12.22 4.79
N GLN A 59 -7.38 -11.16 5.23
CA GLN A 59 -7.95 -9.81 5.29
C GLN A 59 -7.79 -9.02 3.97
N LEU A 60 -7.30 -9.66 2.90
CA LEU A 60 -7.22 -9.04 1.57
C LEU A 60 -8.52 -8.36 1.11
N PRO A 61 -9.74 -8.92 1.35
CA PRO A 61 -10.97 -8.24 1.00
C PRO A 61 -11.13 -6.87 1.68
N VAL A 62 -10.68 -6.74 2.93
CA VAL A 62 -10.75 -5.47 3.68
C VAL A 62 -9.89 -4.40 3.00
N LEU A 63 -8.66 -4.75 2.61
CA LEU A 63 -7.77 -3.87 1.87
C LEU A 63 -8.33 -3.53 0.48
N GLY A 64 -8.91 -4.51 -0.21
CA GLY A 64 -9.60 -4.31 -1.49
C GLY A 64 -10.74 -3.31 -1.37
N THR A 65 -11.63 -3.48 -0.39
CA THR A 65 -12.74 -2.55 -0.12
C THR A 65 -12.24 -1.14 0.18
N ALA A 66 -11.20 -1.00 1.01
CA ALA A 66 -10.63 0.31 1.33
C ALA A 66 -10.05 1.01 0.07
N LEU A 67 -9.36 0.26 -0.79
CA LEU A 67 -8.86 0.77 -2.07
C LEU A 67 -10.00 1.13 -3.04
N SER A 68 -11.08 0.35 -3.09
CA SER A 68 -12.27 0.67 -3.89
C SER A 68 -12.94 1.96 -3.42
N ILE A 69 -13.10 2.15 -2.11
CA ILE A 69 -13.64 3.40 -1.55
C ILE A 69 -12.73 4.59 -1.93
N LEU A 70 -11.41 4.42 -1.80
CA LEU A 70 -10.44 5.44 -2.20
C LEU A 70 -10.55 5.78 -3.69
N ALA A 71 -10.74 4.78 -4.56
CA ALA A 71 -10.98 5.00 -5.99
C ALA A 71 -12.24 5.85 -6.22
N ILE A 72 -13.35 5.51 -5.58
CA ILE A 72 -14.63 6.23 -5.70
C ILE A 72 -14.46 7.69 -5.24
N VAL A 73 -13.87 7.92 -4.07
CA VAL A 73 -13.59 9.27 -3.53
C VAL A 73 -12.74 10.08 -4.50
N LEU A 74 -11.72 9.47 -5.09
CA LEU A 74 -10.87 10.14 -6.08
C LEU A 74 -11.61 10.46 -7.37
N VAL A 75 -12.48 9.58 -7.87
CA VAL A 75 -13.31 9.86 -9.04
C VAL A 75 -14.18 11.10 -8.79
N PHE A 76 -14.89 11.15 -7.66
CA PHE A 76 -15.68 12.33 -7.29
C PHE A 76 -14.83 13.60 -7.18
N PHE A 77 -13.63 13.50 -6.59
CA PHE A 77 -12.71 14.63 -6.48
C PHE A 77 -12.29 15.18 -7.85
N PHE A 78 -11.93 14.30 -8.80
CA PHE A 78 -11.52 14.71 -10.14
C PHE A 78 -12.70 15.30 -10.93
N LEU A 79 -13.88 14.69 -10.86
CA LEU A 79 -15.08 15.20 -11.55
C LEU A 79 -15.52 16.57 -11.02
N ASN A 80 -15.60 16.72 -9.70
CA ASN A 80 -16.10 17.96 -9.09
C ASN A 80 -15.08 19.11 -9.17
N LYS A 81 -13.80 18.83 -8.90
CA LYS A 81 -12.79 19.89 -8.72
C LYS A 81 -11.93 20.16 -9.95
N LYS A 82 -11.66 19.14 -10.77
CA LYS A 82 -10.84 19.27 -11.98
C LYS A 82 -11.68 19.40 -13.26
N ARG A 83 -12.97 19.05 -13.22
CA ARG A 83 -13.94 19.03 -14.35
C ARG A 83 -13.45 18.32 -15.62
N SER A 84 -12.36 17.57 -15.51
CA SER A 84 -11.72 16.83 -16.59
C SER A 84 -11.15 15.54 -16.00
N PHE A 85 -11.57 14.42 -16.56
CA PHE A 85 -11.10 13.11 -16.13
C PHE A 85 -10.06 12.60 -17.12
N TYR A 86 -8.80 12.56 -16.68
CA TYR A 86 -7.70 12.04 -17.49
C TYR A 86 -7.11 10.80 -16.82
N TYR A 87 -7.29 9.63 -17.43
CA TYR A 87 -6.97 8.32 -16.86
C TYR A 87 -5.53 8.21 -16.32
N PRO A 88 -4.47 8.63 -17.02
CA PRO A 88 -3.11 8.53 -16.47
C PRO A 88 -2.88 9.41 -15.23
N LYS A 89 -3.54 10.57 -15.13
CA LYS A 89 -3.46 11.42 -13.94
C LYS A 89 -4.21 10.80 -12.76
N PHE A 90 -5.38 10.21 -13.02
CA PHE A 90 -6.13 9.47 -12.02
C PHE A 90 -5.32 8.30 -11.47
N ILE A 91 -4.79 7.44 -12.34
CA ILE A 91 -4.01 6.26 -11.94
C ILE A 91 -2.80 6.72 -11.12
N LYS A 92 -2.06 7.74 -11.56
CA LYS A 92 -0.90 8.24 -10.80
C LYS A 92 -1.26 8.77 -9.41
N PHE A 93 -2.43 9.38 -9.27
CA PHE A 93 -2.91 9.88 -7.98
C PHE A 93 -3.41 8.73 -7.08
N PHE A 94 -4.20 7.82 -7.65
CA PHE A 94 -4.65 6.60 -7.00
C PHE A 94 -3.48 5.77 -6.50
N TRP A 95 -2.43 5.63 -7.30
CA TRP A 95 -1.24 4.85 -6.93
C TRP A 95 -0.54 5.42 -5.70
N ARG A 96 -0.36 6.74 -5.64
CA ARG A 96 0.28 7.43 -4.50
C ARG A 96 -0.59 7.46 -3.26
N ALA A 97 -1.89 7.73 -3.41
CA ALA A 97 -2.83 7.74 -2.30
C ALA A 97 -3.09 6.32 -1.78
N GLY A 98 -3.18 5.36 -2.69
CA GLY A 98 -3.28 3.93 -2.42
C GLY A 98 -2.09 3.45 -1.59
N PHE A 99 -0.86 3.82 -1.95
CA PHE A 99 0.33 3.55 -1.14
C PHE A 99 0.15 4.00 0.32
N LEU A 100 -0.24 5.26 0.54
CA LEU A 100 -0.43 5.80 1.88
C LEU A 100 -1.52 5.06 2.66
N LEU A 101 -2.65 4.76 2.01
CA LEU A 101 -3.73 4.02 2.62
C LEU A 101 -3.30 2.60 3.00
N THR A 102 -2.62 1.89 2.10
CA THR A 102 -2.13 0.53 2.37
C THR A 102 -1.09 0.51 3.47
N LEU A 103 -0.22 1.51 3.54
CA LEU A 103 0.76 1.64 4.61
C LEU A 103 0.04 1.81 5.96
N LEU A 104 -0.99 2.65 6.02
CA LEU A 104 -1.80 2.85 7.24
C LEU A 104 -2.51 1.55 7.66
N ILE A 105 -3.17 0.85 6.72
CA ILE A 105 -3.83 -0.44 6.98
C ILE A 105 -2.82 -1.50 7.44
N TYR A 106 -1.63 -1.53 6.86
CA TYR A 106 -0.56 -2.44 7.26
C TYR A 106 -0.10 -2.16 8.70
N ILE A 107 0.05 -0.88 9.08
CA ILE A 107 0.36 -0.51 10.47
C ILE A 107 -0.76 -0.99 11.42
N ILE A 108 -2.02 -0.81 11.05
CA ILE A 108 -3.16 -1.32 11.84
C ILE A 108 -3.06 -2.85 12.00
N MET A 109 -2.74 -3.57 10.93
CA MET A 109 -2.54 -5.02 10.98
C MET A 109 -1.39 -5.41 11.92
N ILE A 110 -0.25 -4.70 11.89
CA ILE A 110 0.84 -4.94 12.86
C ILE A 110 0.29 -4.78 14.28
N VAL A 111 -0.40 -3.67 14.59
CA VAL A 111 -0.96 -3.45 15.93
C VAL A 111 -1.91 -4.60 16.32
N GLN A 112 -2.80 -5.03 15.41
CA GLN A 112 -3.70 -6.17 15.64
C GLN A 112 -2.93 -7.45 15.96
N ILE A 113 -1.89 -7.76 15.19
CA ILE A 113 -1.04 -8.94 15.41
C ILE A 113 -0.38 -8.87 16.79
N PHE A 114 0.08 -7.69 17.22
CA PHE A 114 0.71 -7.51 18.53
C PHE A 114 -0.28 -7.68 19.69
N VAL A 115 -1.52 -7.20 19.53
CA VAL A 115 -2.61 -7.34 20.51
C VAL A 115 -3.15 -8.77 20.56
N MET A 116 -3.15 -9.51 19.44
CA MET A 116 -3.50 -10.92 19.43
C MET A 116 -2.52 -11.71 20.31
N LYS A 117 -3.10 -12.46 21.25
CA LYS A 117 -2.41 -13.19 22.32
C LYS A 117 -1.68 -14.41 21.78
#